data_AF-A0AAJ2YBR5-F1
#
_entry.id   AF-A0AAJ2YBR5-F1
#
_cell.length_a   1.000
_cell.length_b   1.000
_cell.length_c   1.000
_cell.angle_alpha   90.00
_cell.angle_beta   90.00
_cell.angle_gamma   90.00
#
_symmetry.space_group_name_H-M   'P 1'
#
loop_
_entity.id
_entity.type
_entity.pdbx_description
1 polymer ?
#
loop_
_entity_poly.entity_id
_entity_poly.type
_entity_poly.pdbx_seq_one_letter_code
_entity_poly.pdbx_strand_id
1 'polypeptide(L)'
;MSRIDYQALRGAAEAIKIAATPQKLLAFRMKVTPQVVLALLDERDALNERLAELEADLAGLAEDQQKSIESIKQADEAVKLAHEKFSALAAENELARKAVQAFCDVVGDNTEVIAEVVGRDSVLVILEDMKATGNMPATDAFLAEVRAQGVEMLAKNHQSIVNALKGDSLFSDGEYRHAAIVSAAVYFAAELRKGGNQ
;
A
#
# COMPACT_ATOMS: atom_id res chain seq x y z
N MET A 1 14.02 45.60 5.35
CA MET A 1 13.56 45.86 3.96
C MET A 1 12.61 47.05 3.99
N SER A 2 12.95 48.15 3.31
CA SER A 2 11.98 49.24 3.11
C SER A 2 10.84 48.66 2.26
N ARG A 3 9.61 48.64 2.80
CA ARG A 3 8.48 47.98 2.16
C ARG A 3 8.14 48.77 0.89
N ILE A 4 8.48 48.22 -0.27
CA ILE A 4 8.09 48.81 -1.55
C ILE A 4 6.56 48.84 -1.59
N ASP A 5 5.99 50.00 -1.88
CA ASP A 5 4.56 50.14 -2.07
C ASP A 5 4.19 49.77 -3.51
N TYR A 6 4.02 48.47 -3.77
CA TYR A 6 3.70 47.92 -5.09
C TYR A 6 2.40 48.49 -5.66
N GLN A 7 1.41 48.77 -4.80
CA GLN A 7 0.13 49.33 -5.24
C GLN A 7 0.29 50.78 -5.69
N ALA A 8 1.01 51.61 -4.94
CA ALA A 8 1.29 52.99 -5.35
C ALA A 8 2.18 53.06 -6.60
N LEU A 9 3.18 52.18 -6.71
CA LEU A 9 4.05 52.09 -7.88
C LEU A 9 3.27 51.68 -9.14
N ARG A 10 2.42 50.64 -9.03
CA ARG A 10 1.55 50.18 -10.12
C ARG A 10 0.52 51.24 -10.52
N GLY A 11 -0.08 51.92 -9.54
CA GLY A 11 -1.03 53.00 -9.77
C GLY A 11 -0.41 54.19 -10.51
N ALA A 12 0.81 54.60 -10.12
CA ALA A 12 1.54 55.66 -10.80
C ALA A 12 1.95 55.28 -12.24
N ALA A 13 2.36 54.02 -12.46
CA ALA A 13 2.68 53.50 -13.79
C ALA A 13 1.45 53.50 -14.73
N GLU A 14 0.31 52.98 -14.26
CA GLU A 14 -0.95 52.95 -15.02
C GLU A 14 -1.45 54.38 -15.32
N ALA A 15 -1.33 55.32 -14.38
CA ALA A 15 -1.75 56.70 -14.59
C ALA A 15 -0.99 57.39 -15.74
N ILE A 16 0.31 57.11 -15.90
CA ILE A 16 1.15 57.58 -17.02
C ILE A 16 0.76 56.88 -18.31
N LYS A 17 0.58 55.56 -18.27
CA LYS A 17 0.17 54.76 -19.43
C LYS A 17 -1.14 55.29 -20.06
N ILE A 18 -2.06 55.77 -19.24
CA ILE A 18 -3.31 56.40 -19.68
C ILE A 18 -3.06 57.80 -20.26
N ALA A 19 -2.29 58.66 -19.58
CA ALA A 19 -1.92 59.98 -20.10
C ALA A 19 -0.65 60.53 -19.41
N ALA A 20 0.40 60.78 -20.20
CA ALA A 20 1.72 61.19 -19.71
C ALA A 20 1.84 62.71 -19.44
N THR A 21 1.03 63.24 -18.52
CA THR A 21 1.14 64.65 -18.10
C THR A 21 2.40 64.92 -17.26
N PRO A 22 2.96 66.15 -17.24
CA PRO A 22 4.14 66.48 -16.43
C PRO A 22 3.98 66.15 -14.93
N GLN A 23 2.79 66.37 -14.36
CA GLN A 23 2.49 66.05 -12.97
C GLN A 23 2.56 64.54 -12.70
N LYS A 24 2.02 63.72 -13.61
CA LYS A 24 2.06 62.25 -13.49
C LYS A 24 3.48 61.70 -13.68
N LEU A 25 4.25 62.27 -14.60
CA LEU A 25 5.68 61.93 -14.79
C LEU A 25 6.50 62.25 -13.53
N LEU A 26 6.27 63.39 -12.90
CA LEU A 26 6.91 63.76 -11.63
C LEU A 26 6.52 62.78 -10.50
N ALA A 27 5.23 62.47 -10.37
CA ALA A 27 4.73 61.55 -9.36
C ALA A 27 5.34 60.14 -9.49
N PHE A 28 5.46 59.62 -10.71
CA PHE A 28 6.12 58.34 -10.98
C PHE A 28 7.62 58.37 -10.69
N ARG A 29 8.33 59.44 -11.10
CA ARG A 29 9.76 59.60 -10.80
C ARG A 29 10.05 59.64 -9.29
N MET A 30 9.16 60.23 -8.50
CA MET A 30 9.27 60.23 -7.04
C MET A 30 9.06 58.83 -6.43
N LYS A 31 8.37 57.92 -7.11
CA LYS A 31 8.13 56.53 -6.66
C LYS A 31 9.19 55.56 -7.19
N VAL A 32 9.66 55.74 -8.42
CA VAL A 32 10.68 54.90 -9.07
C VAL A 32 12.07 55.46 -8.78
N THR A 33 12.45 55.40 -7.51
CA THR A 33 13.80 55.77 -7.09
C THR A 33 14.80 54.66 -7.45
N PRO A 34 16.10 54.96 -7.62
CA PRO A 34 17.11 53.92 -7.82
C PRO A 34 17.07 52.82 -6.75
N GLN A 35 16.77 53.19 -5.49
CA GLN A 35 16.61 52.24 -4.39
C GLN A 35 15.44 51.28 -4.62
N VAL A 36 14.30 51.78 -5.09
CA VAL A 36 13.12 50.94 -5.41
C VAL A 36 13.42 50.01 -6.58
N VAL A 37 14.12 50.49 -7.61
CA VAL A 37 14.50 49.65 -8.76
C VAL A 37 15.44 48.53 -8.34
N LEU A 38 16.48 48.83 -7.55
CA LEU A 38 17.41 47.81 -7.05
C LEU A 38 16.68 46.78 -6.18
N ALA A 39 15.81 47.22 -5.26
CA ALA A 39 15.09 46.31 -4.39
C ALA A 39 14.11 45.38 -5.17
N LEU A 40 13.51 45.86 -6.27
CA LEU A 40 12.71 45.01 -7.16
C LEU A 40 13.57 44.00 -7.93
N LEU A 41 14.78 44.38 -8.34
CA LEU A 41 15.71 43.47 -9.01
C LEU A 41 16.20 42.38 -8.06
N ASP A 42 16.56 42.75 -6.82
CA ASP A 42 16.98 41.83 -5.76
C ASP A 42 15.84 40.84 -5.41
N GLU A 43 14.60 41.33 -5.27
CA GLU A 43 13.44 40.46 -5.01
C GLU A 43 13.18 39.51 -6.18
N ARG A 44 13.31 39.99 -7.43
CA ARG A 44 13.16 39.15 -8.63
C ARG A 44 14.24 38.08 -8.69
N ASP A 45 15.49 38.40 -8.35
CA ASP A 45 16.58 37.42 -8.29
C ASP A 45 16.31 36.37 -7.19
N ALA A 46 15.89 36.79 -6.00
CA ALA A 46 15.53 35.88 -4.91
C ALA A 46 14.32 34.98 -5.25
N LEU A 47 13.31 35.52 -5.94
CA LEU A 47 12.15 34.74 -6.40
C LEU A 47 12.56 33.73 -7.47
N ASN A 48 13.47 34.09 -8.39
CA ASN A 48 13.99 33.17 -9.40
C ASN A 48 14.79 32.02 -8.76
N GLU A 49 15.60 32.32 -7.74
CA GLU A 49 16.34 31.29 -6.99
C GLU A 49 15.37 30.33 -6.29
N ARG A 50 14.35 30.86 -5.61
CA ARG A 50 13.30 30.04 -4.99
C ARG A 50 12.50 29.22 -6.00
N LEU A 51 12.25 29.75 -7.20
CA LEU A 51 11.59 29.00 -8.27
C LEU A 51 12.46 27.82 -8.73
N ALA A 52 13.78 28.03 -8.91
CA ALA A 52 14.69 26.97 -9.28
C ALA A 52 14.78 25.87 -8.21
N GLU A 53 14.78 26.24 -6.92
CA GLU A 53 14.70 25.29 -5.81
C GLU A 53 13.41 24.47 -5.85
N LEU A 54 12.26 25.12 -6.00
CA LEU A 54 10.96 24.44 -6.07
C LEU A 54 10.85 23.53 -7.31
N GLU A 55 11.41 23.92 -8.44
CA GLU A 55 11.49 23.08 -9.64
C GLU A 55 12.34 21.83 -9.39
N ALA A 56 13.46 21.96 -8.68
CA ALA A 56 14.30 20.83 -8.29
C ALA A 56 13.59 19.89 -7.30
N ASP A 57 12.93 20.43 -6.29
CA ASP A 57 12.15 19.66 -5.30
C ASP A 57 11.00 18.90 -5.97
N LEU A 58 10.28 19.54 -6.89
CA LEU A 58 9.21 18.89 -7.66
C LEU A 58 9.75 17.76 -8.55
N ALA A 59 10.92 17.95 -9.16
CA ALA A 59 11.57 16.90 -9.94
C ALA A 59 11.97 15.71 -9.07
N GLY A 60 12.53 15.96 -7.87
CA GLY A 60 12.87 14.93 -6.90
C GLY A 60 11.64 14.15 -6.42
N LEU A 61 10.55 14.86 -6.08
CA LEU A 61 9.29 14.24 -5.67
C LEU A 61 8.69 13.36 -6.78
N ALA A 62 8.75 13.82 -8.03
CA ALA A 62 8.27 13.04 -9.18
C ALA A 62 9.09 11.76 -9.39
N GLU A 63 10.42 11.83 -9.21
CA GLU A 63 11.30 10.67 -9.30
C GLU A 63 11.02 9.65 -8.18
N ASP A 64 10.88 10.11 -6.93
CA ASP A 64 10.57 9.25 -5.79
C ASP A 64 9.18 8.60 -5.93
N GLN A 65 8.19 9.37 -6.43
CA GLN A 65 6.87 8.82 -6.74
C GLN A 65 6.96 7.73 -7.82
N GLN A 66 7.74 7.95 -8.88
CA GLN A 66 7.93 6.94 -9.92
C GLN A 66 8.60 5.66 -9.38
N LYS A 67 9.65 5.79 -8.57
CA LYS A 67 10.30 4.66 -7.89
C LYS A 67 9.33 3.90 -6.99
N SER A 68 8.50 4.62 -6.23
CA SER A 68 7.48 4.00 -5.38
C SER A 68 6.44 3.23 -6.20
N ILE A 69 5.99 3.78 -7.34
CA ILE A 69 5.05 3.10 -8.23
C ILE A 69 5.66 1.81 -8.80
N GLU A 70 6.93 1.85 -9.21
CA GLU A 70 7.64 0.66 -9.73
C GLU A 70 7.83 -0.41 -8.65
N SER A 71 8.20 -0.01 -7.43
CA SER A 71 8.34 -0.95 -6.30
C SER A 71 7.00 -1.63 -5.96
N ILE A 72 5.89 -0.89 -5.99
CA ILE A 72 4.55 -1.44 -5.76
C ILE A 72 4.19 -2.46 -6.86
N LYS A 73 4.46 -2.13 -8.13
CA LYS A 73 4.21 -3.07 -9.25
C LYS A 73 4.97 -4.39 -9.09
N GLN A 74 6.25 -4.31 -8.71
CA GLN A 74 7.06 -5.50 -8.47
C GLN A 74 6.53 -6.33 -7.29
N ALA A 75 6.08 -5.67 -6.22
CA ALA A 75 5.46 -6.34 -5.09
C ALA A 75 4.16 -7.05 -5.49
N ASP A 76 3.31 -6.41 -6.29
CA ASP A 76 2.07 -7.00 -6.80
C ASP A 76 2.32 -8.23 -7.68
N GLU A 77 3.33 -8.17 -8.57
CA GLU A 77 3.74 -9.31 -9.39
C GLU A 77 4.24 -10.48 -8.54
N ALA A 78 5.06 -10.21 -7.52
CA ALA A 78 5.56 -11.22 -6.59
C ALA A 78 4.43 -11.88 -5.79
N VAL A 79 3.46 -11.10 -5.32
CA VAL A 79 2.26 -11.59 -4.60
C VAL A 79 1.41 -12.46 -5.52
N LYS A 80 1.19 -12.04 -6.77
CA LYS A 80 0.43 -12.82 -7.75
C LYS A 80 1.09 -14.17 -8.02
N LEU A 81 2.41 -14.18 -8.25
CA LEU A 81 3.17 -15.42 -8.47
C LEU A 81 3.12 -16.35 -7.25
N ALA A 82 3.26 -15.80 -6.05
CA ALA A 82 3.15 -16.59 -4.82
C ALA A 82 1.75 -17.19 -4.67
N HIS A 83 0.69 -16.42 -4.95
CA HIS A 83 -0.68 -16.91 -4.93
C HIS A 83 -0.92 -18.03 -5.95
N GLU A 84 -0.41 -17.91 -7.17
CA GLU A 84 -0.48 -18.97 -8.19
C GLU A 84 0.22 -20.26 -7.71
N LYS A 85 1.44 -20.15 -7.16
CA LYS A 85 2.18 -21.30 -6.63
C LYS A 85 1.48 -21.97 -5.44
N PHE A 86 0.97 -21.18 -4.50
CA PHE A 86 0.25 -21.73 -3.35
C PHE A 86 -1.08 -22.36 -3.75
N SER A 87 -1.78 -21.81 -4.75
CA SER A 87 -3.02 -22.39 -5.27
C SER A 87 -2.76 -23.72 -5.98
N ALA A 88 -1.68 -23.81 -6.76
CA ALA A 88 -1.25 -25.06 -7.40
C ALA A 88 -0.87 -26.12 -6.34
N LEU A 89 -0.11 -25.74 -5.32
CA LEU A 89 0.28 -26.64 -4.23
C LEU A 89 -0.94 -27.11 -3.42
N ALA A 90 -1.91 -26.22 -3.16
CA ALA A 90 -3.15 -26.59 -2.49
C ALA A 90 -3.96 -27.60 -3.30
N ALA A 91 -4.04 -27.42 -4.63
CA ALA A 91 -4.71 -28.38 -5.52
C ALA A 91 -3.98 -29.74 -5.55
N GLU A 92 -2.65 -29.74 -5.59
CA GLU A 92 -1.84 -30.96 -5.53
C GLU A 92 -2.03 -31.71 -4.20
N ASN A 93 -2.03 -30.98 -3.07
CA ASN A 93 -2.29 -31.55 -1.75
C ASN A 93 -3.70 -32.14 -1.63
N GLU A 94 -4.71 -31.49 -2.19
CA GLU A 94 -6.09 -32.01 -2.21
C GLU A 94 -6.21 -33.27 -3.06
N LEU A 95 -5.49 -33.35 -4.20
CA LEU A 95 -5.42 -34.56 -5.01
C LEU A 95 -4.69 -35.70 -4.28
N ALA A 96 -3.57 -35.39 -3.62
CA ALA A 96 -2.83 -36.37 -2.83
C ALA A 96 -3.69 -36.93 -1.69
N ARG A 97 -4.41 -36.06 -0.97
CA ARG A 97 -5.38 -36.45 0.05
C ARG A 97 -6.45 -37.39 -0.52
N LYS A 98 -7.08 -37.02 -1.65
CA LYS A 98 -8.10 -37.85 -2.29
C LYS A 98 -7.56 -39.22 -2.72
N ALA A 99 -6.34 -39.27 -3.23
CA ALA A 99 -5.69 -40.52 -3.62
C ALA A 99 -5.43 -41.43 -2.41
N VAL A 100 -4.92 -40.87 -1.31
CA VAL A 100 -4.73 -41.62 -0.05
C VAL A 100 -6.06 -42.12 0.50
N GLN A 101 -7.12 -41.30 0.44
CA GLN A 101 -8.45 -41.73 0.88
C GLN A 101 -9.00 -42.89 0.04
N ALA A 102 -8.92 -42.79 -1.29
CA ALA A 102 -9.36 -43.86 -2.17
C ALA A 102 -8.58 -45.17 -1.93
N PHE A 103 -7.28 -45.06 -1.65
CA PHE A 103 -6.47 -46.22 -1.26
C PHE A 103 -6.93 -46.82 0.08
N CYS A 104 -7.19 -45.99 1.10
CA CYS A 104 -7.72 -46.43 2.38
C CYS A 104 -9.07 -47.15 2.23
N ASP A 105 -9.95 -46.65 1.38
CA ASP A 105 -11.27 -47.26 1.13
C ASP A 105 -11.11 -48.65 0.49
N VAL A 106 -10.26 -48.78 -0.53
CA VAL A 106 -9.97 -50.07 -1.18
C VAL A 106 -9.33 -51.08 -0.22
N VAL A 107 -8.38 -50.65 0.61
CA VAL A 107 -7.77 -51.53 1.63
C VAL A 107 -8.81 -51.91 2.69
N GLY A 108 -9.66 -50.98 3.09
CA GLY A 108 -10.78 -51.20 3.99
C GLY A 108 -11.74 -52.26 3.46
N ASP A 109 -12.22 -52.12 2.23
CA ASP A 109 -13.15 -53.06 1.58
C ASP A 109 -12.55 -54.46 1.42
N ASN A 110 -11.22 -54.57 1.26
CA ASN A 110 -10.50 -55.83 1.10
C ASN A 110 -9.84 -56.33 2.40
N THR A 111 -10.19 -55.77 3.56
CA THR A 111 -9.51 -56.05 4.85
C THR A 111 -9.44 -57.54 5.16
N GLU A 112 -10.52 -58.30 4.94
CA GLU A 112 -10.57 -59.74 5.27
C GLU A 112 -9.58 -60.55 4.42
N VAL A 113 -9.51 -60.28 3.12
CA VAL A 113 -8.59 -60.96 2.18
C VAL A 113 -7.13 -60.60 2.49
N ILE A 114 -6.86 -59.33 2.78
CA ILE A 114 -5.50 -58.87 3.09
C ILE A 114 -5.04 -59.42 4.46
N ALA A 115 -5.95 -59.51 5.43
CA ALA A 115 -5.66 -60.03 6.76
C ALA A 115 -5.22 -61.51 6.74
N GLU A 116 -5.61 -62.30 5.74
CA GLU A 116 -5.13 -63.68 5.57
C GLU A 116 -3.63 -63.76 5.27
N VAL A 117 -3.05 -62.71 4.66
CA VAL A 117 -1.63 -62.68 4.26
C VAL A 117 -0.76 -62.01 5.32
N VAL A 118 -1.19 -60.86 5.84
CA VAL A 118 -0.37 -60.00 6.73
C VAL A 118 -0.89 -59.90 8.17
N GLY A 119 -2.03 -60.53 8.48
CA GLY A 119 -2.67 -60.48 9.80
C GLY A 119 -3.55 -59.24 10.00
N ARG A 120 -4.72 -59.42 10.63
CA ARG A 120 -5.74 -58.37 10.81
C ARG A 120 -5.23 -57.15 11.57
N ASP A 121 -4.41 -57.37 12.59
CA ASP A 121 -3.82 -56.29 13.39
C ASP A 121 -2.89 -55.41 12.55
N SER A 122 -2.08 -56.02 11.67
CA SER A 122 -1.21 -55.29 10.75
C SER A 122 -2.00 -54.43 9.76
N VAL A 123 -3.13 -54.93 9.25
CA VAL A 123 -4.00 -54.16 8.32
C VAL A 123 -4.64 -52.97 9.02
N LEU A 124 -5.06 -53.12 10.28
CA LEU A 124 -5.64 -52.03 11.05
C LEU A 124 -4.61 -50.91 11.31
N VAL A 125 -3.37 -51.25 11.67
CA VAL A 125 -2.30 -50.26 11.85
C VAL A 125 -2.03 -49.49 10.56
N ILE A 126 -1.96 -50.17 9.41
CA ILE A 126 -1.75 -49.52 8.11
C ILE A 126 -2.89 -48.55 7.77
N LEU A 127 -4.15 -48.95 8.00
CA LEU A 127 -5.32 -48.10 7.75
C LEU A 127 -5.35 -46.87 8.66
N GLU A 128 -4.93 -47.03 9.92
CA GLU A 128 -4.87 -45.93 10.90
C GLU A 128 -3.79 -44.91 10.50
N ASP A 129 -2.59 -45.38 10.17
CA ASP A 129 -1.47 -44.55 9.71
C ASP A 129 -1.79 -43.84 8.38
N MET A 130 -2.46 -44.51 7.45
CA MET A 130 -2.83 -43.92 6.16
C MET A 130 -3.98 -42.91 6.27
N LYS A 131 -4.98 -43.15 7.14
CA LYS A 131 -6.01 -42.14 7.44
C LYS A 131 -5.41 -40.89 8.07
N ALA A 132 -4.44 -41.04 8.97
CA ALA A 132 -3.71 -39.91 9.55
C ALA A 132 -2.93 -39.14 8.48
N THR A 133 -2.35 -39.84 7.51
CA THR A 133 -1.62 -39.23 6.38
C THR A 133 -2.55 -38.47 5.43
N GLY A 134 -3.73 -39.01 5.12
CA GLY A 134 -4.69 -38.36 4.23
C GLY A 134 -5.31 -37.09 4.83
N ASN A 135 -5.63 -37.07 6.12
CA ASN A 135 -6.41 -35.97 6.69
C ASN A 135 -5.61 -34.66 6.91
N MET A 136 -4.29 -34.64 6.66
CA MET A 136 -3.34 -33.52 6.71
C MET A 136 -3.73 -32.27 7.54
N PRO A 137 -4.16 -32.41 8.81
CA PRO A 137 -4.73 -31.29 9.56
C PRO A 137 -3.68 -30.21 9.89
N ALA A 138 -2.42 -30.62 9.98
CA ALA A 138 -1.29 -29.70 10.15
C ALA A 138 -1.06 -28.82 8.91
N THR A 139 -1.28 -29.36 7.70
CA THR A 139 -1.18 -28.61 6.44
C THR A 139 -2.31 -27.60 6.34
N ASP A 140 -3.54 -27.99 6.69
CA ASP A 140 -4.69 -27.09 6.67
C ASP A 140 -4.54 -25.95 7.69
N ALA A 141 -4.07 -26.29 8.90
CA ALA A 141 -3.75 -25.30 9.93
C ALA A 141 -2.62 -24.35 9.47
N PHE A 142 -1.58 -24.87 8.81
CA PHE A 142 -0.49 -24.04 8.27
C PHE A 142 -0.99 -23.11 7.15
N LEU A 143 -1.81 -23.59 6.22
CA LEU A 143 -2.39 -22.76 5.16
C LEU A 143 -3.35 -21.70 5.70
N ALA A 144 -4.15 -22.05 6.73
CA ALA A 144 -4.97 -21.09 7.47
C ALA A 144 -4.11 -19.99 8.12
N GLU A 145 -3.00 -20.36 8.75
CA GLU A 145 -2.07 -19.41 9.36
C GLU A 145 -1.39 -18.51 8.31
N VAL A 146 -0.90 -19.05 7.19
CA VAL A 146 -0.30 -18.26 6.11
C VAL A 146 -1.31 -17.25 5.54
N ARG A 147 -2.57 -17.67 5.34
CA ARG A 147 -3.64 -16.77 4.91
C ARG A 147 -3.91 -15.68 5.96
N ALA A 148 -3.97 -16.04 7.24
CA ALA A 148 -4.17 -15.09 8.33
C ALA A 148 -3.04 -14.04 8.39
N GLN A 149 -1.78 -14.47 8.25
CA GLN A 149 -0.61 -13.58 8.22
C GLN A 149 -0.65 -12.61 7.02
N GLY A 150 -1.12 -13.06 5.85
CA GLY A 150 -1.33 -12.19 4.70
C GLY A 150 -2.34 -11.06 5.00
N VAL A 151 -3.46 -11.40 5.64
CA VAL A 151 -4.48 -10.41 6.04
C VAL A 151 -3.96 -9.48 7.15
N GLU A 152 -3.15 -9.98 8.09
CA GLU A 152 -2.50 -9.14 9.11
C GLU A 152 -1.51 -8.14 8.50
N MET A 153 -0.87 -8.49 7.40
CA MET A 153 0.02 -7.57 6.68
C MET A 153 -0.76 -6.37 6.11
N LEU A 154 -1.96 -6.63 5.57
CA LEU A 154 -2.89 -5.58 5.16
C LEU A 154 -3.30 -4.70 6.36
N ALA A 155 -3.62 -5.31 7.50
CA ALA A 155 -3.95 -4.58 8.73
C ALA A 155 -2.81 -3.66 9.17
N LYS A 156 -1.56 -4.16 9.17
CA LYS A 156 -0.37 -3.36 9.52
C LYS A 156 -0.16 -2.17 8.57
N ASN A 157 -0.37 -2.38 7.27
CA ASN A 157 -0.25 -1.30 6.29
C ASN A 157 -1.28 -0.18 6.55
N HIS A 158 -2.55 -0.55 6.71
CA HIS A 158 -3.61 0.43 7.01
C HIS A 158 -3.41 1.10 8.38
N GLN A 159 -2.89 0.39 9.37
CA GLN A 159 -2.56 0.99 10.68
C GLN A 159 -1.43 2.02 10.56
N SER A 160 -0.44 1.80 9.69
CA SER A 160 0.60 2.79 9.41
C SER A 160 0.00 4.09 8.85
N ILE A 161 -0.98 3.97 7.94
CA ILE A 161 -1.69 5.13 7.38
C ILE A 161 -2.46 5.88 8.46
N VAL A 162 -3.21 5.18 9.31
CA VAL A 162 -3.92 5.78 10.46
C VAL A 162 -2.94 6.55 11.35
N ASN A 163 -1.80 5.93 11.69
CA ASN A 163 -0.77 6.55 12.52
C ASN A 163 -0.13 7.80 11.87
N ALA A 164 -0.09 7.87 10.54
CA ALA A 164 0.43 9.01 9.80
C ALA A 164 -0.57 10.17 9.73
N LEU A 165 -1.88 9.88 9.70
CA LEU A 165 -2.94 10.90 9.62
C LEU A 165 -3.13 11.69 10.92
N LYS A 166 -2.74 11.13 12.09
CA LYS A 166 -2.67 11.80 13.41
C LYS A 166 -3.83 12.77 13.74
N GLY A 167 -5.08 12.45 13.39
CA GLY A 167 -6.22 13.31 13.70
C GLY A 167 -6.22 14.66 12.98
N ASP A 168 -5.51 14.80 11.86
CA ASP A 168 -5.62 15.98 11.01
C ASP A 168 -7.08 16.14 10.55
N SER A 169 -7.74 17.21 10.99
CA SER A 169 -9.20 17.35 10.84
C SER A 169 -9.64 17.38 9.38
N LEU A 170 -8.73 17.72 8.47
CA LEU A 170 -8.95 17.68 7.03
C LEU A 170 -9.20 16.27 6.48
N PHE A 171 -8.70 15.22 7.16
CA PHE A 171 -8.68 13.84 6.67
C PHE A 171 -9.41 12.86 7.62
N SER A 172 -10.26 13.35 8.51
CA SER A 172 -10.99 12.53 9.50
C SER A 172 -11.78 11.36 8.88
N ASP A 173 -12.38 11.55 7.70
CA ASP A 173 -13.04 10.47 6.94
C ASP A 173 -12.06 9.38 6.47
N GLY A 174 -10.87 9.78 6.03
CA GLY A 174 -9.80 8.87 5.64
C GLY A 174 -9.33 8.03 6.81
N GLU A 175 -9.03 8.65 7.94
CA GLU A 175 -8.59 7.96 9.15
C GLU A 175 -9.60 6.90 9.61
N TYR A 176 -10.89 7.26 9.66
CA TYR A 176 -11.96 6.34 10.04
C TYR A 176 -12.07 5.13 9.09
N ARG A 177 -11.98 5.35 7.77
CA ARG A 177 -12.04 4.28 6.77
C ARG A 177 -10.84 3.32 6.88
N HIS A 178 -9.63 3.85 7.06
CA HIS A 178 -8.45 3.00 7.24
C HIS A 178 -8.53 2.21 8.56
N ALA A 179 -8.99 2.82 9.65
CA ALA A 179 -9.19 2.13 10.94
C ALA A 179 -10.25 1.01 10.86
N ALA A 180 -11.32 1.21 10.10
CA ALA A 180 -12.32 0.16 9.84
C ALA A 180 -11.72 -1.03 9.09
N ILE A 181 -10.86 -0.77 8.10
CA ILE A 181 -10.15 -1.83 7.35
C ILE A 181 -9.19 -2.60 8.26
N VAL A 182 -8.44 -1.92 9.15
CA VAL A 182 -7.59 -2.59 10.15
C VAL A 182 -8.43 -3.56 10.99
N SER A 183 -9.54 -3.08 11.54
CA SER A 183 -10.41 -3.89 12.41
C SER A 183 -10.98 -5.10 11.67
N ALA A 184 -11.46 -4.92 10.44
CA ALA A 184 -11.96 -6.02 9.60
C ALA A 184 -10.87 -7.03 9.27
N ALA A 185 -9.67 -6.57 8.92
CA ALA A 185 -8.55 -7.44 8.58
C ALA A 185 -8.10 -8.29 9.79
N VAL A 186 -7.99 -7.69 10.99
CA VAL A 186 -7.67 -8.45 12.21
C VAL A 186 -8.75 -9.50 12.51
N TYR A 187 -10.03 -9.15 12.34
CA TYR A 187 -11.13 -10.11 12.50
C TYR A 187 -11.02 -11.26 11.50
N PHE A 188 -10.83 -10.98 10.20
CA PHE A 188 -10.70 -12.02 9.18
C PHE A 188 -9.50 -12.94 9.40
N ALA A 189 -8.36 -12.39 9.84
CA ALA A 189 -7.20 -13.20 10.20
C ALA A 189 -7.52 -14.18 11.35
N ALA A 190 -8.28 -13.74 12.36
CA ALA A 190 -8.72 -14.61 13.45
C ALA A 190 -9.69 -15.69 12.97
N GLU A 191 -10.62 -15.37 12.06
CA GLU A 191 -11.54 -16.35 11.48
C GLU A 191 -10.83 -17.39 10.62
N LEU A 192 -9.82 -16.99 9.84
CA LEU A 192 -9.01 -17.92 9.05
C LEU A 192 -8.33 -18.98 9.92
N ARG A 193 -7.79 -18.59 11.09
CA ARG A 193 -7.17 -19.52 12.05
C ARG A 193 -8.15 -20.49 12.70
N LYS A 194 -9.43 -20.13 12.79
CA LYS A 194 -10.47 -21.05 13.27
C LYS A 194 -10.79 -22.16 12.25
N GLY A 195 -10.17 -22.14 11.06
CA GLY A 195 -10.35 -23.16 10.04
C GLY A 195 -11.78 -23.20 9.53
N GLY A 196 -12.35 -22.02 9.22
CA GLY A 196 -13.76 -21.87 8.89
C GLY A 196 -14.26 -22.94 7.92
N ASN A 197 -15.49 -23.45 8.19
CA ASN A 197 -16.24 -24.43 7.39
C ASN A 197 -16.20 -24.13 5.88
N GLN A 198 -15.13 -24.51 5.19
CA GLN A 198 -14.98 -24.48 3.74
C GLN A 198 -15.00 -25.91 3.20
#